data_AF-A0A0D8QUR5-F1
#
_entry.id   AF-A0A0D8QUR5-F1
#
_cell.length_a   1.000
_cell.length_b   1.000
_cell.length_c   1.000
_cell.angle_alpha   90.00
_cell.angle_beta   90.00
_cell.angle_gamma   90.00
#
_symmetry.space_group_name_H-M   'P 1'
#
loop_
_entity.id
_entity.type
_entity.pdbx_description
1 polymer ?
#
loop_
_entity_poly.entity_id
_entity_poly.type
_entity_poly.pdbx_seq_one_letter_code
_entity_poly.pdbx_strand_id
1 'polypeptide(L)'
;MGCASTAEPIRISANGMIKWSDGRKEGMHVSSTGSTLTFANYSNAIGEGPIRIFARIDSARNDDCEYFYDETVIKRRLKICATGEVTLFNHGKVVKVGHIVKPSY
;
A
#
# COMPACT_ATOMS: atom_id res chain seq x y z
N MET A 1 -29.08 2.56 -26.22
CA MET A 1 -28.66 1.70 -25.10
C MET A 1 -27.16 1.50 -25.23
N GLY A 2 -26.36 2.24 -24.46
CA GLY A 2 -24.90 2.08 -24.45
C GLY A 2 -24.52 1.19 -23.26
N CYS A 3 -23.88 0.06 -23.53
CA CYS A 3 -23.33 -0.80 -22.49
C CYS A 3 -22.34 0.01 -21.65
N ALA A 4 -22.67 0.26 -20.38
CA ALA A 4 -21.68 0.59 -19.39
C ALA A 4 -20.78 -0.65 -19.25
N SER A 5 -19.60 -0.60 -19.88
CA SER A 5 -18.51 -1.50 -19.56
C SER A 5 -18.21 -1.28 -18.08
N THR A 6 -18.76 -2.14 -17.23
CA THR A 6 -18.35 -2.24 -15.83
C THR A 6 -16.86 -2.55 -15.86
N ALA A 7 -16.03 -1.54 -15.63
CA ALA A 7 -14.58 -1.71 -15.56
C ALA A 7 -14.30 -2.86 -14.59
N GLU A 8 -13.58 -3.88 -15.05
CA GLU A 8 -13.21 -4.99 -14.19
C GLU A 8 -12.47 -4.45 -12.96
N PRO A 9 -12.80 -4.92 -11.74
CA PRO A 9 -12.11 -4.45 -10.56
C PRO A 9 -10.63 -4.77 -10.71
N ILE A 10 -9.76 -3.78 -10.48
CA ILE A 10 -8.31 -3.96 -10.58
C ILE A 10 -7.90 -5.07 -9.62
N ARG A 11 -7.38 -6.16 -10.19
CA ARG A 11 -6.85 -7.31 -9.44
C ARG A 11 -5.33 -7.28 -9.53
N ILE A 12 -4.68 -7.22 -8.38
CA ILE A 12 -3.24 -7.45 -8.28
C ILE A 12 -2.99 -8.87 -7.78
N SER A 13 -1.89 -9.49 -8.22
CA SER A 13 -1.43 -10.77 -7.67
C SER A 13 -0.80 -10.52 -6.29
N ALA A 14 -1.64 -10.34 -5.27
CA ALA A 14 -1.17 -10.08 -3.92
C ALA A 14 -0.37 -11.28 -3.38
N ASN A 15 0.75 -11.01 -2.72
CA ASN A 15 1.54 -12.00 -1.96
C ASN A 15 1.76 -11.55 -0.50
N GLY A 16 1.22 -10.39 -0.13
CA GLY A 16 1.19 -9.85 1.22
C GLY A 16 -0.14 -9.18 1.52
N MET A 17 -0.39 -8.88 2.79
CA MET A 17 -1.64 -8.26 3.23
C MET A 17 -1.42 -7.40 4.47
N ILE A 18 -2.07 -6.24 4.49
CA ILE A 18 -2.18 -5.38 5.67
C ILE A 18 -3.59 -5.50 6.24
N LYS A 19 -3.70 -5.71 7.55
CA LYS A 19 -4.94 -5.49 8.28
C LYS A 19 -4.84 -4.13 8.98
N TRP A 20 -5.66 -3.19 8.55
CA TRP A 20 -5.74 -1.86 9.16
C TRP A 20 -6.52 -1.91 10.48
N SER A 21 -6.29 -0.92 11.34
CA SER A 21 -7.00 -0.73 12.61
C SER A 21 -8.51 -0.53 12.45
N ASP A 22 -8.97 -0.07 11.28
CA ASP A 22 -10.39 0.02 10.92
C ASP A 22 -11.01 -1.35 10.54
N GLY A 23 -10.23 -2.43 10.62
CA GLY A 23 -10.65 -3.79 10.30
C GLY A 23 -10.55 -4.16 8.82
N ARG A 24 -10.29 -3.20 7.92
CA ARG A 24 -10.14 -3.47 6.49
C ARG A 24 -8.84 -4.23 6.23
N LYS A 25 -8.93 -5.22 5.34
CA LYS A 25 -7.77 -5.93 4.79
C LYS A 25 -7.44 -5.36 3.42
N GLU A 26 -6.18 -5.11 3.18
CA GLU A 26 -5.69 -4.59 1.91
C GLU A 26 -4.56 -5.49 1.41
N GLY A 27 -4.79 -6.16 0.28
CA GLY A 27 -3.79 -7.00 -0.37
C GLY A 27 -2.71 -6.14 -1.04
N MET A 28 -1.48 -6.63 -1.03
CA MET A 28 -0.36 -5.98 -1.70
C MET A 28 0.52 -7.01 -2.40
N HIS A 29 1.17 -6.58 -3.47
CA HIS A 29 2.26 -7.31 -4.09
C HIS A 29 3.58 -6.72 -3.63
N VAL A 30 4.36 -7.52 -2.92
CA VAL A 30 5.73 -7.23 -2.48
C VAL A 30 6.67 -7.76 -3.56
N SER A 31 7.56 -6.91 -4.09
CA SER A 31 8.59 -7.36 -5.04
C SER A 31 9.52 -8.40 -4.39
N SER A 32 10.21 -9.19 -5.21
CA SER A 32 11.14 -10.22 -4.74
C SER A 32 12.24 -9.69 -3.81
N THR A 33 12.65 -8.43 -3.99
CA THR A 33 13.66 -7.74 -3.18
C THR A 33 13.07 -6.97 -1.99
N GLY A 34 11.73 -6.91 -1.89
CA GLY A 34 11.01 -6.06 -0.94
C GLY A 34 11.21 -4.56 -1.17
N SER A 35 11.72 -4.16 -2.34
CA SER A 35 11.97 -2.74 -2.65
C SER A 35 10.70 -1.99 -3.03
N THR A 36 9.65 -2.69 -3.47
CA THR A 36 8.38 -2.07 -3.83
C THR A 36 7.18 -2.83 -3.27
N LEU A 37 6.15 -2.07 -2.92
CA LEU A 37 4.85 -2.57 -2.49
C LEU A 37 3.78 -1.99 -3.42
N THR A 38 3.07 -2.85 -4.12
CA THR A 38 2.02 -2.44 -5.07
C THR A 38 0.64 -2.77 -4.51
N PHE A 39 -0.23 -1.77 -4.50
CA PHE A 39 -1.61 -1.85 -4.04
C PHE A 39 -2.55 -1.59 -5.22
N ALA A 40 -3.71 -2.24 -5.22
CA ALA A 40 -4.80 -1.86 -6.11
C ALA A 40 -5.38 -0.53 -5.62
N ASN A 41 -5.56 0.44 -6.52
CA ASN A 41 -6.18 1.71 -6.20
C ASN A 41 -7.65 1.68 -6.63
N TYR A 42 -8.56 1.68 -5.65
CA TYR A 42 -10.01 1.69 -5.89
C TYR A 42 -10.60 3.12 -5.86
N SER A 43 -9.75 4.13 -5.99
CA SER A 43 -10.16 5.52 -6.04
C SER A 43 -10.81 5.85 -7.38
N ASN A 44 -11.95 6.54 -7.33
CA ASN A 44 -12.59 7.11 -8.53
C ASN A 44 -12.12 8.55 -8.80
N ALA A 45 -11.04 9.01 -8.14
CA ALA A 45 -10.53 10.35 -8.32
C ALA A 45 -9.91 10.53 -9.71
N ILE A 46 -10.25 11.63 -10.38
CA ILE A 46 -9.74 11.96 -11.70
C ILE A 46 -8.22 12.13 -11.63
N GLY A 47 -7.49 11.36 -12.43
CA GLY A 47 -6.02 11.42 -12.51
C GLY A 47 -5.29 10.44 -11.59
N GLU A 48 -5.99 9.69 -10.73
CA GLU A 48 -5.36 8.60 -10.00
C GLU A 48 -5.29 7.32 -10.85
N GLY A 49 -4.09 6.74 -10.95
CA GLY A 49 -3.88 5.48 -11.66
C GLY A 49 -4.52 4.28 -10.95
N PRO A 50 -4.68 3.14 -11.65
CA PRO A 50 -5.30 1.94 -11.12
C PRO A 50 -4.49 1.25 -10.01
N ILE A 51 -3.21 1.63 -9.85
CA ILE A 51 -2.31 1.05 -8.87
C ILE A 51 -1.62 2.17 -8.08
N ARG A 52 -1.24 1.83 -6.86
CA ARG A 52 -0.39 2.67 -6.02
C ARG A 52 0.88 1.90 -5.69
N ILE A 53 2.02 2.47 -6.06
CA ILE A 53 3.33 1.86 -5.85
C ILE A 53 4.03 2.63 -4.74
N PHE A 54 4.48 1.90 -3.72
CA PHE A 54 5.34 2.41 -2.68
C PHE A 54 6.75 1.87 -2.90
N ALA A 55 7.72 2.76 -3.07
CA ALA A 55 9.13 2.39 -3.23
C ALA A 55 9.90 2.63 -1.93
N ARG A 56 10.76 1.67 -1.56
CA ARG A 56 11.55 1.72 -0.32
C ARG A 56 12.55 2.88 -0.36
N ILE A 57 12.71 3.54 0.78
CA ILE A 57 13.71 4.59 1.01
C ILE A 57 14.90 3.94 1.71
N ASP A 58 15.90 3.50 0.95
CA ASP A 58 17.03 2.74 1.51
C ASP A 58 17.85 3.54 2.53
N SER A 59 17.91 4.88 2.38
CA SER A 59 18.65 5.78 3.29
C SER A 59 17.92 6.12 4.59
N ALA A 60 16.68 5.68 4.77
CA ALA A 60 15.85 6.00 5.93
C ALA A 60 15.64 4.82 6.89
N ARG A 61 16.40 3.74 6.73
CA ARG A 61 16.38 2.61 7.67
C ARG A 61 16.85 3.07 9.03
N ASN A 62 15.95 3.06 10.00
CA ASN A 62 16.27 3.33 11.39
C ASN A 62 15.49 2.35 12.27
N ASP A 63 16.18 1.74 13.25
CA ASP A 63 15.59 0.95 14.33
C ASP A 63 14.52 -0.05 13.86
N ASP A 64 14.93 -1.06 13.08
CA ASP A 64 14.10 -2.19 12.62
C ASP A 64 12.87 -1.83 11.77
N CYS A 65 12.77 -0.59 11.26
CA CYS A 65 11.69 -0.18 10.39
C CYS A 65 12.15 0.29 9.00
N GLU A 66 11.42 -0.15 7.99
CA GLU A 66 11.56 0.25 6.60
C GLU A 66 10.55 1.34 6.27
N TYR A 67 10.99 2.35 5.52
CA TYR A 67 10.14 3.42 5.02
C TYR A 67 9.97 3.31 3.51
N PHE A 68 8.78 3.62 3.03
CA PHE A 68 8.43 3.63 1.62
C PHE A 68 7.74 4.96 1.29
N TYR A 69 7.97 5.49 0.09
CA TYR A 69 7.27 6.66 -0.43
C TYR A 69 6.30 6.25 -1.53
N ASP A 70 5.13 6.90 -1.58
CA ASP A 70 4.17 6.73 -2.67
C ASP A 70 4.71 7.43 -3.93
N GLU A 71 4.88 6.70 -5.02
CA GLU A 71 5.36 7.26 -6.30
C GLU A 71 4.37 8.24 -6.94
N THR A 72 3.09 8.15 -6.55
CA THR A 72 1.98 8.92 -7.14
C THR A 72 1.55 10.11 -6.28
N VAL A 73 1.84 10.08 -4.97
CA VAL A 73 1.38 11.10 -4.03
C VAL A 73 2.53 11.69 -3.22
N ILE A 74 2.79 12.97 -3.43
CA ILE A 74 3.78 13.74 -2.69
C ILE A 74 3.50 13.68 -1.19
N LYS A 75 4.54 13.43 -0.39
CA LYS A 75 4.49 13.38 1.09
C LYS A 75 3.56 12.30 1.68
N ARG A 76 3.18 11.29 0.89
CA ARG A 76 2.59 10.06 1.42
C ARG A 76 3.68 9.01 1.61
N ARG A 77 3.72 8.40 2.79
CA ARG A 77 4.75 7.41 3.16
C ARG A 77 4.15 6.25 3.93
N LEU A 78 4.72 5.08 3.75
CA LEU A 78 4.42 3.89 4.55
C LEU A 78 5.64 3.58 5.42
N LYS A 79 5.44 3.23 6.68
CA LYS A 79 6.48 2.67 7.56
C LYS A 79 6.06 1.26 7.93
N ILE A 80 6.96 0.29 7.78
CA ILE A 80 6.76 -1.09 8.20
C ILE A 80 7.89 -1.47 9.14
N CYS A 81 7.57 -1.93 10.34
CA CYS A 81 8.57 -2.39 11.32
C CYS A 81 8.70 -3.92 11.29
N ALA A 82 9.82 -4.45 11.79
CA ALA A 82 10.07 -5.88 11.89
C ALA A 82 9.02 -6.64 12.71
N THR A 83 8.34 -5.94 13.64
CA THR A 83 7.18 -6.45 14.40
C THR A 83 5.95 -6.72 13.52
N GLY A 84 5.98 -6.27 12.27
CA GLY A 84 4.84 -6.27 11.36
C GLY A 84 3.92 -5.07 11.54
N GLU A 85 4.20 -4.14 12.44
CA GLU A 85 3.45 -2.88 12.54
C GLU A 85 3.60 -2.04 11.27
N VAL A 86 2.48 -1.49 10.81
CA VAL A 86 2.40 -0.64 9.61
C VAL A 86 1.80 0.71 9.98
N THR A 87 2.45 1.80 9.58
CA THR A 87 1.92 3.16 9.73
C THR A 87 1.90 3.86 8.37
N LEU A 88 0.74 4.39 7.99
CA LEU A 88 0.57 5.24 6.81
C LEU A 88 0.59 6.70 7.23
N PHE A 89 1.50 7.46 6.63
CA PHE A 89 1.64 8.90 6.79
C PHE A 89 1.15 9.65 5.56
N ASN A 90 0.54 10.80 5.78
CA ASN A 90 0.23 11.76 4.72
C ASN A 90 0.53 13.17 5.23
N HIS A 91 1.37 13.92 4.51
CA HIS A 91 1.80 15.26 4.92
C HIS A 91 2.36 15.32 6.36
N GLY A 92 3.12 14.29 6.77
CA GLY A 92 3.74 14.21 8.09
C GLY A 92 2.79 13.83 9.24
N LYS A 93 1.52 13.55 8.95
CA LYS A 93 0.53 13.07 9.94
C LYS A 93 0.27 11.59 9.78
N VAL A 94 0.07 10.89 10.88
CA VAL A 94 -0.42 9.49 10.86
C VAL A 94 -1.86 9.49 10.39
N VAL A 95 -2.15 8.77 9.31
CA VAL A 95 -3.50 8.62 8.75
C VAL A 95 -4.11 7.28 9.12
N LYS A 96 -3.31 6.21 9.07
CA LYS A 96 -3.74 4.86 9.46
C LYS A 96 -2.61 4.10 10.12
N VAL A 97 -2.98 3.19 11.01
CA VAL A 97 -2.09 2.15 11.57
C VAL A 97 -2.69 0.78 11.28
N GLY A 98 -1.85 -0.23 11.16
CA GLY A 98 -2.24 -1.60 10.86
C GLY A 98 -1.10 -2.57 11.13
N HIS A 99 -1.28 -3.82 10.73
CA HIS A 99 -0.25 -4.85 10.84
C HIS A 99 -0.21 -5.73 9.58
N ILE A 100 0.98 -6.20 9.23
CA ILE A 100 1.17 -7.24 8.22
C ILE A 100 0.55 -8.53 8.74
N VAL A 101 -0.28 -9.15 7.91
CA VAL A 101 -0.90 -10.44 8.18
C VAL A 101 -0.56 -11.40 7.06
N LYS A 102 -0.39 -12.68 7.41
CA LYS A 102 -0.25 -13.73 6.39
C LYS A 102 -1.55 -13.81 5.59
N PRO A 103 -1.50 -13.85 4.25
CA PRO A 103 -2.69 -14.09 3.46
C PRO A 103 -3.26 -15.47 3.82
N SER A 104 -4.52 -15.53 4.24
CA SER A 104 -5.27 -16.79 4.32
C SER A 104 -5.87 -17.04 2.94
N TYR A 105 -5.20 -17.85 2.12
CA TYR A 105 -5.77 -18.38 0.89
C TYR A 105 -6.56 -19.65 1.20
#